data_AF-A0ABD1BTW6-F1
#
_entry.id   AF-A0ABD1BTW6-F1
#
_cell.length_a   1.000
_cell.length_b   1.000
_cell.length_c   1.000
_cell.angle_alpha   90.00
_cell.angle_beta   90.00
_cell.angle_gamma   90.00
#
_symmetry.space_group_name_H-M   'P 1'
#
loop_
_entity.id
_entity.type
_entity.pdbx_description
1 polymer ?
#
loop_
_entity_poly.entity_id
_entity_poly.type
_entity_poly.pdbx_seq_one_letter_code
_entity_poly.pdbx_strand_id
1 'polypeptide(L)'
;MASSATIRSDIYDREERKQQYQAHIRGLNAYDRHKKFLKDYVRFYGKDKPAEVKLPVKTDQDTLREGYRFIRSEEDDLNPSWEQRLVKRYYDKLFKEYCIADMSRYKTGKMGLRWRTEKEVMTGKGQFLCGSKHCDEKDGLASYEVNFSYYEAEEHKQALVKLVACERCAEKLYYKKRKEGERSESKEKKKQKRKRSQSCSEDDTGEDERRKGKKGKSKLENGDKEGKDDENFDEYMEGMFPGKGDN
;
A
#
# COMPACT_ATOMS: atom_id res chain seq x y z
N MET A 1 47.53 -6.62 -57.74
CA MET A 1 46.44 -6.83 -58.71
C MET A 1 45.56 -7.96 -58.18
N ALA A 2 44.35 -7.68 -57.71
CA ALA A 2 43.40 -8.77 -57.39
C ALA A 2 42.93 -9.40 -58.70
N SER A 3 42.91 -10.74 -58.78
CA SER A 3 42.48 -11.41 -60.01
C SER A 3 40.98 -11.24 -60.22
N SER A 4 40.53 -11.18 -61.47
CA SER A 4 39.09 -11.12 -61.79
C SER A 4 38.30 -12.33 -61.26
N ALA A 5 38.96 -13.48 -61.11
CA ALA A 5 38.39 -14.66 -60.45
C ALA A 5 38.15 -14.43 -58.95
N THR A 6 39.10 -13.81 -58.23
CA THR A 6 38.95 -13.47 -56.80
C THR A 6 37.83 -12.48 -56.57
N ILE A 7 37.74 -11.43 -57.41
CA ILE A 7 36.65 -10.45 -57.34
C ILE A 7 35.30 -11.13 -57.60
N ARG A 8 35.25 -12.12 -58.50
CA ARG A 8 34.03 -12.87 -58.81
C ARG A 8 33.62 -13.82 -57.68
N SER A 9 34.56 -14.52 -57.02
CA SER A 9 34.25 -15.31 -55.81
C SER A 9 33.76 -14.43 -54.67
N ASP A 10 34.41 -13.29 -54.41
CA ASP A 10 34.00 -12.34 -53.36
C ASP A 10 32.56 -11.81 -53.57
N ILE A 11 32.14 -11.65 -54.82
CA ILE A 11 30.77 -11.27 -55.19
C ILE A 11 29.77 -12.41 -54.88
N TYR A 12 30.07 -13.64 -55.30
CA TYR A 12 29.21 -14.81 -55.02
C TYR A 12 29.10 -15.07 -53.51
N ASP A 13 30.21 -15.09 -52.76
CA ASP A 13 30.23 -15.25 -51.30
C ASP A 13 29.44 -14.15 -50.57
N ARG A 14 29.37 -12.95 -51.16
CA ARG A 14 28.56 -11.84 -50.62
C ARG A 14 27.08 -11.99 -50.96
N GLU A 15 26.75 -12.63 -52.07
CA GLU A 15 25.38 -12.92 -52.49
C GLU A 15 24.78 -14.10 -51.70
N GLU A 16 25.54 -15.18 -51.52
CA GLU A 16 25.13 -16.31 -50.68
C GLU A 16 24.88 -15.87 -49.22
N ARG A 17 25.77 -15.06 -48.63
CA ARG A 17 25.56 -14.52 -47.28
C ARG A 17 24.29 -13.67 -47.16
N LYS A 18 23.90 -12.93 -48.21
CA LYS A 18 22.60 -12.21 -48.23
C LYS A 18 21.42 -13.18 -48.27
N GLN A 19 21.49 -14.22 -49.11
CA GLN A 19 20.44 -15.23 -49.24
C GLN A 19 20.25 -16.01 -47.93
N GLN A 20 21.34 -16.46 -47.31
CA GLN A 20 21.36 -17.12 -46.00
C GLN A 20 20.78 -16.21 -44.90
N TYR A 21 21.17 -14.94 -44.85
CA TYR A 21 20.63 -13.96 -43.90
C TYR A 21 19.12 -13.72 -44.11
N GLN A 22 18.65 -13.66 -45.35
CA GLN A 22 17.23 -13.50 -45.68
C GLN A 22 16.40 -14.74 -45.31
N ALA A 23 16.92 -15.95 -45.58
CA ALA A 23 16.30 -17.21 -45.17
C ALA A 23 16.21 -17.31 -43.63
N HIS A 24 17.29 -16.99 -42.92
CA HIS A 24 17.32 -16.94 -41.46
C HIS A 24 16.34 -15.90 -40.89
N ILE A 25 16.15 -14.74 -41.53
CA ILE A 25 15.11 -13.78 -41.09
C ILE A 25 13.72 -14.37 -41.32
N ARG A 26 13.44 -14.97 -42.48
CA ARG A 26 12.11 -15.52 -42.79
C ARG A 26 11.71 -16.66 -41.85
N GLY A 27 12.66 -17.48 -41.40
CA GLY A 27 12.42 -18.60 -40.47
C GLY A 27 12.28 -18.22 -38.98
N LEU A 28 12.50 -16.97 -38.60
CA LEU A 28 12.35 -16.51 -37.20
C LEU A 28 10.92 -16.04 -36.88
N ASN A 29 10.50 -16.23 -35.63
CA ASN A 29 9.26 -15.68 -35.09
C ASN A 29 9.28 -14.13 -35.14
N ALA A 30 8.10 -13.50 -35.19
CA ALA A 30 7.96 -12.05 -35.32
C ALA A 30 8.74 -11.25 -34.26
N TYR A 31 8.70 -11.72 -33.01
CA TYR A 31 9.46 -11.12 -31.90
C TYR A 31 10.98 -11.25 -32.09
N ASP A 32 11.48 -12.42 -32.48
CA ASP A 32 12.91 -12.66 -32.66
C ASP A 32 13.47 -11.92 -33.88
N ARG A 33 12.68 -11.78 -34.95
CA ARG A 33 13.01 -10.91 -36.09
C ARG A 33 13.18 -9.46 -35.64
N HIS A 34 12.23 -8.93 -34.88
CA HIS A 34 12.31 -7.56 -34.35
C HIS A 34 13.54 -7.37 -33.45
N LYS A 35 13.81 -8.31 -32.54
CA LYS A 35 14.99 -8.30 -31.67
C LYS A 35 16.31 -8.37 -32.46
N LYS A 36 16.36 -9.13 -33.55
CA LYS A 36 17.51 -9.19 -34.46
C LYS A 36 17.71 -7.86 -35.20
N PHE A 37 16.65 -7.28 -35.76
CA PHE A 37 16.72 -5.99 -36.45
C PHE A 37 17.16 -4.84 -35.54
N LEU A 38 16.69 -4.78 -34.29
CA LEU A 38 17.15 -3.82 -33.30
C LEU A 38 18.66 -3.96 -33.03
N LYS A 39 19.15 -5.19 -32.83
CA LYS A 39 20.58 -5.47 -32.63
C LYS A 39 21.43 -5.08 -33.84
N ASP A 40 21.00 -5.45 -35.04
CA ASP A 40 21.73 -5.15 -36.28
C ASP A 40 21.75 -3.64 -36.54
N TYR A 41 20.64 -2.93 -36.31
CA TYR A 41 20.58 -1.46 -36.41
C TYR A 41 21.57 -0.77 -35.45
N VAL A 42 21.55 -1.16 -34.16
CA VAL A 42 22.50 -0.63 -33.17
C VAL A 42 23.94 -0.97 -33.54
N ARG A 43 24.21 -2.15 -34.09
CA ARG A 43 25.57 -2.56 -34.50
C ARG A 43 26.10 -1.81 -35.74
N PHE A 44 25.24 -1.44 -36.68
CA PHE A 44 25.65 -0.74 -37.91
C PHE A 44 25.69 0.79 -37.77
N TYR A 45 24.79 1.38 -36.97
CA TYR A 45 24.65 2.84 -36.84
C TYR A 45 25.04 3.39 -35.46
N GLY A 46 25.07 2.56 -34.41
CA GLY A 46 25.57 2.93 -33.09
C GLY A 46 27.10 2.97 -33.06
N LYS A 47 27.67 4.11 -33.48
CA LYS A 47 29.12 4.34 -33.43
C LYS A 47 29.66 4.59 -32.01
N ASP A 48 28.80 5.01 -31.10
CA ASP A 48 29.11 5.08 -29.68
C ASP A 48 28.69 3.79 -28.98
N LYS A 49 29.47 3.43 -27.95
CA LYS A 49 29.33 2.21 -27.13
C LYS A 49 27.85 1.90 -26.89
N PRO A 50 27.40 0.63 -27.01
CA PRO A 50 26.02 0.29 -26.71
C PRO A 50 25.74 0.75 -25.29
N ALA A 51 24.94 1.81 -25.14
CA ALA A 51 24.44 2.23 -23.85
C ALA A 51 23.72 1.02 -23.31
N GLU A 52 24.29 0.43 -22.26
CA GLU A 52 23.80 -0.80 -21.68
C GLU A 52 22.39 -0.52 -21.20
N VAL A 53 21.40 -0.94 -22.01
CA VAL A 53 19.99 -0.69 -21.72
C VAL A 53 19.68 -1.53 -20.51
N LYS A 54 19.78 -0.92 -19.33
CA LYS A 54 19.56 -1.55 -18.03
C LYS A 54 18.11 -2.01 -18.00
N LEU A 55 17.91 -3.28 -18.36
CA LEU A 55 16.65 -3.97 -18.14
C LEU A 55 16.52 -4.18 -16.62
N PRO A 56 15.38 -3.83 -16.00
CA PRO A 56 14.09 -3.58 -16.62
C PRO A 56 13.96 -2.19 -17.27
N VAL A 57 13.41 -2.14 -18.48
CA VAL A 57 12.86 -0.87 -19.00
C VAL A 57 11.70 -0.49 -18.09
N LYS A 58 11.81 0.64 -17.38
CA LYS A 58 10.66 1.18 -16.64
C LYS A 58 9.54 1.47 -17.63
N THR A 59 8.38 0.85 -17.44
CA THR A 59 7.18 1.20 -18.21
C THR A 59 6.62 2.51 -17.68
N ASP A 60 5.95 3.31 -18.51
CA ASP A 60 5.14 4.46 -18.07
C ASP A 60 4.22 4.13 -16.88
N GLN A 61 3.68 2.91 -16.85
CA GLN A 61 2.86 2.40 -15.75
C GLN A 61 3.65 2.17 -14.45
N ASP A 62 4.91 1.73 -14.54
CA ASP A 62 5.78 1.53 -13.39
C ASP A 62 6.21 2.89 -12.82
N THR A 63 6.61 3.82 -13.70
CA THR A 63 6.86 5.23 -13.36
C THR A 63 5.65 5.88 -12.68
N LEU A 64 4.44 5.66 -13.20
CA LEU A 64 3.21 6.15 -12.56
C LEU A 64 2.98 5.52 -11.18
N ARG A 65 3.31 4.24 -10.99
CA ARG A 65 3.14 3.51 -9.73
C ARG A 65 4.17 3.91 -8.68
N GLU A 66 5.41 4.16 -9.07
CA GLU A 66 6.49 4.66 -8.21
C GLU A 66 6.24 6.12 -7.78
N GLY A 67 5.78 6.96 -8.71
CA GLY A 67 5.58 8.39 -8.46
C GLY A 67 4.20 8.80 -7.94
N TYR A 68 3.23 7.87 -7.83
CA TYR A 68 1.88 8.20 -7.36
C TYR A 68 1.88 8.59 -5.88
N ARG A 69 1.39 9.79 -5.60
CA ARG A 69 1.03 10.26 -4.25
C ARG A 69 -0.46 10.55 -4.19
N PHE A 70 -1.07 10.24 -3.04
CA PHE A 70 -2.51 10.43 -2.83
C PHE A 70 -2.88 11.92 -2.82
N ILE A 71 -2.02 12.74 -2.22
CA ILE A 71 -2.02 14.21 -2.31
C ILE A 71 -0.59 14.65 -2.64
N ARG A 72 -0.41 15.38 -3.73
CA ARG A 72 0.87 16.05 -4.05
C ARG A 72 1.01 17.34 -3.25
N SER A 73 2.17 17.57 -2.64
CA SER A 73 2.56 18.90 -2.15
C SER A 73 3.26 19.70 -3.26
N GLU A 74 3.36 21.02 -3.10
CA GLU A 74 4.07 21.89 -4.06
C GLU A 74 5.58 21.58 -4.12
N GLU A 75 6.13 20.99 -3.06
CA GLU A 75 7.53 20.55 -2.97
C GLU A 75 7.85 19.41 -3.95
N ASP A 76 6.87 18.55 -4.26
CA ASP A 76 7.00 17.46 -5.24
C ASP A 76 7.05 17.96 -6.69
N ASP A 77 6.65 19.22 -6.94
CA ASP A 77 6.68 19.83 -8.26
C ASP A 77 8.00 20.59 -8.53
N LEU A 78 8.90 20.70 -7.54
CA LEU A 78 10.16 21.46 -7.64
C LEU A 78 11.20 20.84 -8.59
N ASN A 79 11.17 19.53 -8.84
CA ASN A 79 12.22 18.80 -9.57
C ASN A 79 11.67 18.12 -10.85
N PRO A 80 11.45 18.86 -11.96
CA PRO A 80 10.65 18.41 -13.10
C PRO A 80 11.31 17.36 -14.01
N SER A 81 11.65 16.18 -13.46
CA SER A 81 11.87 14.95 -14.20
C SER A 81 10.67 14.67 -15.11
N TRP A 82 10.93 14.11 -16.29
CA TRP A 82 9.89 13.67 -17.22
C TRP A 82 8.87 12.74 -16.53
N GLU A 83 9.34 11.86 -15.65
CA GLU A 83 8.54 10.96 -14.83
C GLU A 83 7.52 11.73 -13.96
N GLN A 84 7.98 12.75 -13.25
CA GLN A 84 7.12 13.56 -12.38
C GLN A 84 6.14 14.43 -13.19
N ARG A 85 6.51 14.87 -14.39
CA ARG A 85 5.61 15.60 -15.32
C ARG A 85 4.51 14.69 -15.87
N LEU A 86 4.80 13.41 -16.12
CA LEU A 86 3.81 12.41 -16.52
C LEU A 86 2.81 12.16 -15.38
N VAL A 87 3.31 11.93 -14.16
CA VAL A 87 2.47 11.75 -12.96
C VAL A 87 1.60 12.99 -12.70
N LYS A 88 2.15 14.21 -12.82
CA LYS A 88 1.38 15.46 -12.65
C LYS A 88 0.19 15.51 -13.61
N ARG A 89 0.44 15.30 -14.90
CA ARG A 89 -0.61 15.24 -15.95
C ARG A 89 -1.68 14.18 -15.69
N TYR A 90 -1.35 13.11 -14.97
CA TYR A 90 -2.33 12.11 -14.55
C TYR A 90 -3.12 12.59 -13.32
N TYR A 91 -2.45 13.10 -12.29
CA TYR A 91 -3.05 13.65 -11.08
C TYR A 91 -4.04 14.80 -11.36
N ASP A 92 -3.73 15.68 -12.32
CA ASP A 92 -4.59 16.78 -12.72
C ASP A 92 -5.90 16.29 -13.38
N LYS A 93 -5.86 15.14 -14.07
CA LYS A 93 -7.04 14.50 -14.67
C LYS A 93 -7.94 13.77 -13.65
N LEU A 94 -7.48 13.54 -12.42
CA LEU A 94 -8.29 12.88 -11.39
C LEU A 94 -9.34 13.84 -10.82
N PHE A 95 -10.60 13.40 -10.84
CA PHE A 95 -11.71 14.06 -10.14
C PHE A 95 -11.63 13.78 -8.62
N LYS A 96 -11.13 14.78 -7.87
CA LYS A 96 -10.79 14.69 -6.45
C LYS A 96 -11.86 15.24 -5.48
N GLU A 97 -13.07 15.50 -5.98
CA GLU A 97 -14.16 16.09 -5.16
C GLU A 97 -14.82 15.09 -4.21
N TYR A 98 -15.00 13.84 -4.65
CA TYR A 98 -15.73 12.81 -3.92
C TYR A 98 -14.98 11.47 -3.96
N CYS A 99 -14.85 10.82 -2.80
CA CYS A 99 -14.27 9.49 -2.67
C CYS A 99 -15.33 8.38 -2.72
N ILE A 100 -14.89 7.16 -3.01
CA ILE A 100 -15.64 5.92 -2.80
C ILE A 100 -15.07 5.19 -1.59
N ALA A 101 -15.94 4.68 -0.71
CA ALA A 101 -15.60 3.80 0.39
C ALA A 101 -15.85 2.32 0.09
N ASP A 102 -14.88 1.49 0.46
CA ASP A 102 -15.08 0.06 0.72
C ASP A 102 -15.38 -0.13 2.21
N MET A 103 -16.66 -0.31 2.52
CA MET A 103 -17.17 -0.55 3.88
C MET A 103 -17.29 -2.03 4.22
N SER A 104 -16.76 -2.96 3.42
CA SER A 104 -16.82 -4.42 3.68
C SER A 104 -16.35 -4.80 5.08
N ARG A 105 -15.33 -4.12 5.61
CA ARG A 105 -14.73 -4.36 6.93
C ARG A 105 -15.15 -3.36 8.02
N TYR A 106 -16.30 -2.68 7.87
CA TYR A 106 -16.81 -1.72 8.85
C TYR A 106 -16.89 -2.25 10.29
N LYS A 107 -17.20 -3.56 10.48
CA LYS A 107 -17.29 -4.21 11.80
C LYS A 107 -15.97 -4.22 12.57
N THR A 108 -14.82 -4.22 11.89
CA THR A 108 -13.49 -4.11 12.52
C THR A 108 -12.99 -2.66 12.60
N GLY A 109 -13.81 -1.68 12.19
CA GLY A 109 -13.44 -0.27 12.14
C GLY A 109 -12.45 0.08 11.02
N LYS A 110 -12.18 -0.84 10.08
CA LYS A 110 -11.30 -0.60 8.92
C LYS A 110 -12.15 -0.29 7.69
N MET A 111 -11.93 0.87 7.08
CA MET A 111 -12.59 1.31 5.84
C MET A 111 -11.53 1.65 4.82
N GLY A 112 -11.71 1.20 3.58
CA GLY A 112 -10.87 1.62 2.47
C GLY A 112 -11.49 2.83 1.78
N LEU A 113 -10.70 3.85 1.48
CA LEU A 113 -11.12 5.00 0.67
C LEU A 113 -10.28 5.04 -0.61
N ARG A 114 -10.89 5.45 -1.72
CA ARG A 114 -10.19 5.70 -2.98
C ARG A 114 -10.89 6.77 -3.82
N TRP A 115 -10.14 7.34 -4.76
CA TRP A 115 -10.70 8.17 -5.82
C TRP A 115 -11.57 7.36 -6.80
N ARG A 116 -12.47 8.07 -7.48
CA ARG A 116 -13.38 7.50 -8.48
C ARG A 116 -12.64 7.17 -9.77
N THR A 117 -13.02 6.08 -10.42
CA THR A 117 -12.59 5.79 -11.79
C THR A 117 -13.49 6.52 -12.79
N GLU A 118 -13.00 6.73 -14.02
CA GLU A 118 -13.76 7.40 -15.10
C GLU A 118 -15.17 6.82 -15.29
N LYS A 119 -15.30 5.49 -15.32
CA LYS A 119 -16.60 4.79 -15.43
C LYS A 119 -17.55 5.14 -14.29
N GLU A 120 -17.04 5.32 -13.07
CA GLU A 120 -17.83 5.67 -11.89
C GLU A 120 -18.23 7.14 -11.87
N VAL A 121 -17.37 8.03 -12.37
CA VAL A 121 -17.70 9.46 -12.58
C VAL A 121 -18.80 9.58 -13.63
N MET A 122 -18.69 8.91 -14.77
CA MET A 122 -19.73 8.87 -15.82
C MET A 122 -21.06 8.28 -15.32
N THR A 123 -21.01 7.32 -14.39
CA THR A 123 -22.20 6.73 -13.75
C THR A 123 -22.79 7.63 -12.64
N GLY A 124 -22.06 8.65 -12.17
CA GLY A 124 -22.47 9.51 -11.06
C GLY A 124 -22.30 8.88 -9.66
N LYS A 125 -21.50 7.81 -9.52
CA LYS A 125 -21.21 7.17 -8.22
C LYS A 125 -20.49 8.14 -7.28
N GLY A 126 -20.91 8.17 -6.02
CA GLY A 126 -20.42 9.10 -5.01
C GLY A 126 -20.95 10.53 -5.15
N GLN A 127 -21.92 10.80 -6.04
CA GLN A 127 -22.56 12.12 -6.21
C GLN A 127 -24.09 11.99 -6.29
N PHE A 128 -24.61 11.23 -7.25
CA PHE A 128 -26.05 10.91 -7.41
C PHE A 128 -26.40 9.49 -6.94
N LEU A 129 -25.38 8.70 -6.62
CA LEU A 129 -25.44 7.31 -6.19
C LEU A 129 -24.57 7.15 -4.95
N CYS A 130 -24.98 6.30 -4.00
CA CYS A 130 -24.21 6.02 -2.79
C CYS A 130 -22.74 5.72 -3.12
N GLY A 131 -21.80 6.43 -2.47
CA GLY A 131 -20.35 6.29 -2.64
C GLY A 131 -19.77 5.03 -2.02
N SER A 132 -20.54 3.95 -1.87
CA SER A 132 -20.02 2.66 -1.40
C SER A 132 -19.81 1.72 -2.58
N LYS A 133 -18.71 0.97 -2.57
CA LYS A 133 -18.39 -0.01 -3.62
C LYS A 133 -19.48 -1.09 -3.83
N HIS A 134 -20.30 -1.37 -2.81
CA HIS A 134 -21.28 -2.46 -2.79
C HIS A 134 -22.73 -1.97 -2.53
N CYS A 135 -23.05 -0.73 -2.90
CA CYS A 135 -24.40 -0.18 -2.78
C CYS A 135 -24.67 0.81 -3.92
N ASP A 136 -25.80 0.65 -4.60
CA ASP A 136 -26.23 1.45 -5.75
C ASP A 136 -27.53 2.22 -5.45
N GLU A 137 -27.77 2.50 -4.18
CA GLU A 137 -28.95 3.19 -3.66
C GLU A 137 -28.89 4.70 -4.00
N LYS A 138 -30.02 5.27 -4.45
CA LYS A 138 -30.16 6.65 -4.95
C LYS A 138 -30.92 7.59 -4.02
N ASP A 139 -31.49 7.04 -2.94
CA ASP A 139 -32.36 7.75 -2.01
C ASP A 139 -31.65 8.02 -0.68
N GLY A 140 -31.95 9.15 -0.05
CA GLY A 140 -31.39 9.52 1.26
C GLY A 140 -29.88 9.76 1.26
N LEU A 141 -29.33 10.33 0.18
CA LEU A 141 -27.90 10.65 0.08
C LEU A 141 -27.55 11.88 0.92
N ALA A 142 -26.56 11.75 1.79
CA ALA A 142 -25.96 12.86 2.53
C ALA A 142 -24.44 12.89 2.29
N SER A 143 -23.88 14.11 2.25
CA SER A 143 -22.45 14.35 2.16
C SER A 143 -21.82 14.32 3.56
N TYR A 144 -20.88 13.40 3.77
CA TYR A 144 -20.09 13.26 4.98
C TYR A 144 -18.64 13.65 4.71
N GLU A 145 -18.06 14.39 5.64
CA GLU A 145 -16.63 14.69 5.65
C GLU A 145 -15.93 13.68 6.56
N VAL A 146 -15.02 12.90 6.00
CA VAL A 146 -14.34 11.79 6.68
C VAL A 146 -12.86 12.11 6.76
N ASN A 147 -12.29 12.04 7.96
CA ASN A 147 -10.84 12.14 8.13
C ASN A 147 -10.18 10.84 7.66
N PHE A 148 -9.41 10.91 6.58
CA PHE A 148 -8.62 9.82 6.04
C PHE A 148 -7.17 9.95 6.51
N SER A 149 -6.80 9.10 7.46
CA SER A 149 -5.42 8.89 7.90
C SER A 149 -4.76 7.81 7.03
N TYR A 150 -3.62 8.13 6.41
CA TYR A 150 -2.86 7.20 5.56
C TYR A 150 -1.36 7.35 5.80
N TYR A 151 -0.61 6.30 5.49
CA TYR A 151 0.85 6.31 5.52
C TYR A 151 1.37 6.43 4.09
N GLU A 152 2.29 7.37 3.86
CA GLU A 152 2.90 7.62 2.55
C GLU A 152 4.32 8.14 2.77
N ALA A 153 5.31 7.50 2.12
CA ALA A 153 6.73 7.80 2.31
C ALA A 153 7.17 7.81 3.79
N GLU A 154 6.76 6.79 4.55
CA GLU A 154 6.99 6.61 6.00
C GLU A 154 6.33 7.67 6.92
N GLU A 155 5.77 8.74 6.37
CA GLU A 155 5.02 9.74 7.11
C GLU A 155 3.54 9.39 7.27
N HIS A 156 2.96 9.75 8.41
CA HIS A 156 1.53 9.62 8.67
C HIS A 156 0.81 10.93 8.29
N LYS A 157 0.10 10.90 7.17
CA LYS A 157 -0.66 12.04 6.63
C LYS A 157 -2.14 11.90 6.97
N GLN A 158 -2.81 13.04 7.13
CA GLN A 158 -4.26 13.13 7.34
C GLN A 158 -4.89 14.07 6.31
N ALA A 159 -6.04 13.68 5.77
CA ALA A 159 -6.78 14.48 4.80
C ALA A 159 -8.28 14.38 5.04
N LEU A 160 -8.97 15.51 5.04
CA LEU A 160 -10.43 15.53 5.07
C LEU A 160 -10.96 15.27 3.65
N VAL A 161 -11.66 14.15 3.46
CA VAL A 161 -12.25 13.79 2.17
C VAL A 161 -13.77 13.78 2.23
N LYS A 162 -14.41 14.24 1.15
CA LYS A 162 -15.87 14.25 1.03
C LYS A 162 -16.35 12.92 0.45
N LEU A 163 -17.39 12.37 1.06
CA LEU A 163 -18.01 11.12 0.65
C LEU A 163 -19.53 11.22 0.76
N VAL A 164 -20.25 10.87 -0.30
CA VAL A 164 -21.71 10.81 -0.27
C VAL A 164 -22.15 9.38 0.06
N ALA A 165 -23.04 9.21 1.03
CA ALA A 165 -23.57 7.90 1.43
C ALA A 165 -25.09 7.96 1.68
N CYS A 166 -25.79 6.86 1.42
CA CYS A 166 -27.14 6.66 1.93
C CYS A 166 -27.14 6.44 3.46
N GLU A 167 -28.27 6.64 4.12
CA GLU A 167 -28.46 6.47 5.57
C GLU A 167 -27.92 5.13 6.11
N ARG A 168 -28.25 4.01 5.44
CA ARG A 168 -27.75 2.66 5.76
C ARG A 168 -26.23 2.52 5.71
N CYS A 169 -25.58 3.35 4.89
CA CYS A 169 -24.12 3.40 4.77
C CYS A 169 -23.51 4.39 5.78
N ALA A 170 -24.18 5.51 6.06
CA ALA A 170 -23.80 6.43 7.12
C ALA A 170 -23.75 5.73 8.50
N GLU A 171 -24.71 4.85 8.79
CA GLU A 171 -24.68 4.02 9.99
C GLU A 171 -23.43 3.13 10.09
N LYS A 172 -22.90 2.65 8.96
CA LYS A 172 -21.69 1.84 8.88
C LYS A 172 -20.45 2.71 9.08
N LEU A 173 -20.42 3.93 8.52
CA LEU A 173 -19.36 4.92 8.75
C LEU A 173 -19.19 5.22 10.24
N TYR A 174 -20.29 5.47 10.96
CA TYR A 174 -20.25 5.80 12.39
C TYR A 174 -20.30 4.59 13.35
N TYR A 175 -20.27 3.35 12.84
CA TYR A 175 -20.40 2.12 13.65
C TYR A 175 -19.38 2.05 14.80
N LYS A 176 -18.11 2.41 14.55
CA LYS A 176 -17.06 2.42 15.58
C LYS A 176 -17.34 3.46 16.66
N LYS A 177 -17.66 4.70 16.27
CA LYS A 177 -17.94 5.82 17.19
C LYS A 177 -19.13 5.52 18.11
N ARG A 178 -20.20 4.91 17.57
CA ARG A 178 -21.37 4.46 18.35
C ARG A 178 -20.98 3.42 19.40
N LYS A 179 -20.26 2.38 18.98
CA LYS A 179 -19.80 1.27 19.85
C LYS A 179 -18.79 1.70 20.91
N GLU A 180 -18.01 2.74 20.65
CA GLU A 180 -17.13 3.37 21.65
C GLU A 180 -17.93 4.19 22.67
N GLY A 181 -18.94 4.96 22.23
CA GLY A 181 -19.88 5.68 23.10
C GLY A 181 -20.64 4.77 24.06
N GLU A 182 -21.25 3.69 23.56
CA GLU A 182 -21.93 2.66 24.37
C GLU A 182 -20.99 2.07 25.44
N ARG A 183 -19.71 1.87 25.10
CA ARG A 183 -18.68 1.37 26.01
C ARG A 183 -18.25 2.40 27.05
N SER A 184 -18.14 3.69 26.70
CA SER A 184 -17.84 4.74 27.68
C SER A 184 -19.01 4.95 28.64
N GLU A 185 -20.25 5.03 28.15
CA GLU A 185 -21.44 5.13 28.99
C GLU A 185 -21.56 3.94 29.94
N SER A 186 -21.33 2.72 29.45
CA SER A 186 -21.38 1.51 30.29
C SER A 186 -20.30 1.52 31.38
N LYS A 187 -19.11 2.06 31.10
CA LYS A 187 -18.05 2.26 32.10
C LYS A 187 -18.42 3.36 33.10
N GLU A 188 -19.05 4.44 32.64
CA GLU A 188 -19.47 5.57 33.47
C GLU A 188 -20.62 5.20 34.40
N LYS A 189 -21.67 4.54 33.89
CA LYS A 189 -22.75 3.94 34.68
C LYS A 189 -22.20 2.96 35.74
N LYS A 190 -21.16 2.17 35.43
CA LYS A 190 -20.44 1.33 36.42
C LYS A 190 -19.65 2.14 37.45
N LYS A 191 -18.97 3.23 37.05
CA LYS A 191 -18.26 4.14 37.98
C LYS A 191 -19.25 4.85 38.92
N GLN A 192 -20.37 5.35 38.42
CA GLN A 192 -21.41 5.98 39.22
C GLN A 192 -22.03 5.01 40.24
N LYS A 193 -22.34 3.76 39.82
CA LYS A 193 -22.77 2.71 40.76
C LYS A 193 -21.74 2.45 41.87
N ARG A 194 -20.45 2.34 41.53
CA ARG A 194 -19.36 2.17 42.52
C ARG A 194 -19.25 3.33 43.51
N LYS A 195 -19.39 4.58 43.05
CA LYS A 195 -19.40 5.75 43.94
C LYS A 195 -20.61 5.74 44.87
N ARG A 196 -21.81 5.44 44.36
CA ARG A 196 -23.04 5.35 45.17
C ARG A 196 -23.01 4.23 46.21
N SER A 197 -22.32 3.12 45.94
CA SER A 197 -22.11 2.04 46.92
C SER A 197 -21.00 2.32 47.94
N GLN A 198 -20.21 3.38 47.74
CA GLN A 198 -19.17 3.81 48.68
C GLN A 198 -19.67 4.92 49.61
N SER A 199 -20.54 5.81 49.10
CA SER A 199 -21.21 6.86 49.90
C SER A 199 -22.39 6.35 50.74
N CYS A 200 -22.57 5.03 50.89
CA CYS A 200 -23.61 4.42 51.73
C CYS A 200 -23.03 3.45 52.77
N SER A 201 -21.71 3.52 53.01
CA SER A 201 -20.98 2.73 54.00
C SER A 201 -20.15 3.62 54.95
N GLU A 202 -20.48 4.92 55.03
CA GLU A 202 -19.80 5.92 55.87
C GLU A 202 -20.70 6.39 57.05
N ASP A 203 -21.74 5.62 57.37
CA ASP A 203 -22.69 5.89 58.46
C ASP A 203 -22.91 4.61 59.30
N ASP A 204 -21.83 4.16 59.96
CA ASP A 204 -21.87 3.33 61.16
C ASP A 204 -20.56 3.54 61.94
N THR A 205 -20.55 4.54 62.84
CA THR A 205 -19.41 4.82 63.71
C THR A 205 -19.44 3.94 64.95
N GLY A 206 -18.68 2.84 64.92
CA GLY A 206 -18.27 2.08 66.10
C GLY A 206 -16.79 2.33 66.42
N GLU A 207 -16.51 3.00 67.54
CA GLU A 207 -15.14 3.17 68.04
C GLU A 207 -14.59 1.82 68.55
N ASP A 208 -13.40 1.41 68.08
CA ASP A 208 -12.40 0.84 68.99
C ASP A 208 -10.98 1.01 68.44
N GLU A 209 -10.05 1.43 69.30
CA GLU A 209 -8.63 1.39 68.98
C GLU A 209 -8.09 -0.04 69.20
N ARG A 210 -7.14 -0.51 68.37
CA ARG A 210 -5.74 -0.78 68.82
C ARG A 210 -4.86 -1.61 67.89
N ARG A 211 -3.55 -1.28 67.96
CA ARG A 211 -2.38 -2.18 67.88
C ARG A 211 -2.01 -2.82 66.53
N LYS A 212 -1.24 -2.04 65.75
CA LYS A 212 0.20 -2.27 65.45
C LYS A 212 0.76 -3.65 65.89
N GLY A 213 1.09 -4.52 64.93
CA GLY A 213 1.80 -5.81 65.12
C GLY A 213 2.74 -6.15 63.97
N LYS A 214 3.88 -6.82 64.24
CA LYS A 214 4.99 -7.05 63.28
C LYS A 214 5.05 -8.48 62.73
N LYS A 215 5.65 -8.62 61.53
CA LYS A 215 6.48 -9.74 60.99
C LYS A 215 6.19 -11.19 61.47
N GLY A 216 5.97 -12.08 60.50
CA GLY A 216 6.26 -13.52 60.55
C GLY A 216 6.90 -14.00 59.23
N LYS A 217 7.75 -15.04 59.23
CA LYS A 217 8.60 -15.42 58.08
C LYS A 217 8.94 -16.93 58.07
N SER A 218 8.44 -17.69 57.07
CA SER A 218 8.85 -19.05 56.66
C SER A 218 7.96 -19.46 55.43
N LYS A 219 8.36 -20.17 54.35
CA LYS A 219 9.40 -21.20 54.05
C LYS A 219 8.96 -22.60 54.56
N LEU A 220 8.73 -23.68 53.78
CA LEU A 220 8.97 -24.07 52.35
C LEU A 220 8.01 -25.23 51.92
N GLU A 221 7.97 -25.55 50.60
CA GLU A 221 7.74 -26.89 49.99
C GLU A 221 6.37 -27.64 50.15
N ASN A 222 5.88 -28.49 49.21
CA ASN A 222 6.43 -29.01 47.95
C ASN A 222 5.36 -29.50 46.91
N GLY A 223 5.77 -29.65 45.64
CA GLY A 223 5.14 -30.51 44.58
C GLY A 223 3.85 -30.02 43.88
N ASP A 224 3.60 -30.31 42.60
CA ASP A 224 4.41 -30.93 41.53
C ASP A 224 3.72 -30.67 40.15
N LYS A 225 4.50 -30.58 39.04
CA LYS A 225 4.19 -30.76 37.57
C LYS A 225 2.85 -30.30 36.94
N GLU A 226 2.73 -29.92 35.66
CA GLU A 226 3.53 -30.07 34.42
C GLU A 226 3.21 -28.85 33.52
N GLY A 227 4.15 -28.14 32.87
CA GLY A 227 4.65 -28.40 31.49
C GLY A 227 3.76 -27.74 30.42
N LYS A 228 4.14 -27.42 29.17
CA LYS A 228 5.38 -27.29 28.36
C LYS A 228 4.91 -26.70 27.00
N ASP A 229 5.56 -25.84 26.20
CA ASP A 229 6.79 -25.01 26.22
C ASP A 229 6.50 -23.75 25.34
N ASP A 230 7.45 -22.80 25.15
CA ASP A 230 7.65 -21.95 23.91
C ASP A 230 8.72 -20.84 24.09
N GLU A 231 9.93 -21.18 24.54
CA GLU A 231 11.13 -20.31 24.42
C GLU A 231 12.22 -21.04 23.62
N ASN A 232 12.02 -21.12 22.29
CA ASN A 232 13.05 -21.53 21.33
C ASN A 232 12.74 -20.96 19.93
N PHE A 233 13.18 -19.73 19.68
CA PHE A 233 13.12 -19.13 18.33
C PHE A 233 14.27 -18.15 18.05
N ASP A 234 14.80 -17.47 19.07
CA ASP A 234 15.86 -16.46 18.89
C ASP A 234 17.26 -17.07 18.65
N GLU A 235 17.52 -18.33 19.02
CA GLU A 235 18.81 -19.01 18.76
C GLU A 235 18.96 -19.45 17.27
N TYR A 236 17.93 -19.27 16.44
CA TYR A 236 17.95 -19.66 15.02
C TYR A 236 18.44 -18.57 14.05
N MET A 237 18.61 -17.31 14.51
CA MET A 237 18.84 -16.16 13.61
C MET A 237 20.23 -15.52 13.64
N GLU A 238 21.14 -15.89 14.56
CA GLU A 238 22.49 -15.29 14.63
C GLU A 238 23.53 -15.88 13.64
N GLY A 239 23.10 -16.73 12.69
CA GLY A 239 24.00 -17.45 11.79
C GLY A 239 24.16 -16.91 10.35
N MET A 240 23.40 -15.90 9.91
CA MET A 240 23.18 -15.67 8.47
C MET A 240 23.91 -14.48 7.81
N PHE A 241 24.64 -13.65 8.57
CA PHE A 241 25.37 -12.49 8.02
C PHE A 241 26.82 -12.42 8.53
N PRO A 242 27.80 -13.04 7.82
CA PRO A 242 29.20 -12.72 8.01
C PRO A 242 29.46 -11.28 7.55
N GLY A 243 29.62 -10.37 8.52
CA GLY A 243 30.05 -9.01 8.25
C GLY A 243 31.45 -9.00 7.63
N LYS A 244 31.58 -8.38 6.45
CA LYS A 244 32.81 -7.65 6.11
C LYS A 244 32.69 -6.32 6.87
N GLY A 245 33.53 -5.99 7.84
CA GLY A 245 34.92 -6.38 7.99
C GLY A 245 35.76 -5.24 7.45
N ASP A 246 36.07 -4.29 8.33
CA ASP A 246 36.80 -3.06 8.02
C ASP A 246 38.24 -3.37 7.59
N ASN A 247 38.60 -3.00 6.36
CA ASN A 247 39.92 -2.54 5.94
C ASN A 247 39.86 -1.90 4.54
#